data_AF-A0A939M983-F1
#
_entry.id   AF-A0A939M983-F1
#
_cell.length_a   1.000
_cell.length_b   1.000
_cell.length_c   1.000
_cell.angle_alpha   90.00
_cell.angle_beta   90.00
_cell.angle_gamma   90.00
#
_symmetry.space_group_name_H-M   'P 1'
#
loop_
_entity.id
_entity.type
_entity.pdbx_description
1 polymer ?
#
loop_
_entity_poly.entity_id
_entity_poly.type
_entity_poly.pdbx_seq_one_letter_code
_entity_poly.pdbx_strand_id
1 'polypeptide(L)'
;MTTKLPAAFSPEVIAELARPYVRFDPRTAQLSPDVEPRWYAVEISSRDVEAELIKRRFGIYVPECDETIVSRGRKIERRVPMFVGYVFVFLWATDQNWQQIVATPGVVGILGELTDDEIDRVRRRENTERPIALQSFPVQRVAPAGKKKQRYRRRKKPITIMVEDEIVCVRPWSAFEDAIETLDSEGRTQALRDYILS
;
A
#
# COMPACT_ATOMS: atom_id res chain seq x y z
N MET A 1 -14.36 -16.08 -31.26
CA MET A 1 -15.70 -16.64 -31.53
C MET A 1 -16.64 -16.14 -30.45
N THR A 2 -17.58 -15.27 -30.82
CA THR A 2 -18.47 -14.56 -29.88
C THR A 2 -19.68 -15.44 -29.59
N THR A 3 -19.64 -16.20 -28.50
CA THR A 3 -20.77 -17.03 -28.04
C THR A 3 -21.88 -16.11 -27.51
N LYS A 4 -22.92 -15.88 -28.31
CA LYS A 4 -24.16 -15.26 -27.85
C LYS A 4 -24.81 -16.18 -26.82
N LEU A 5 -24.87 -15.74 -25.56
CA LEU A 5 -25.60 -16.42 -24.49
C LEU A 5 -27.11 -16.48 -24.85
N PRO A 6 -27.82 -17.58 -24.57
CA PRO A 6 -29.24 -17.72 -24.88
C PRO A 6 -30.09 -16.73 -24.07
N ALA A 7 -31.16 -16.22 -24.69
CA ALA A 7 -32.08 -15.19 -24.18
C ALA A 7 -32.96 -15.63 -22.98
N ALA A 8 -32.55 -16.66 -22.23
CA ALA A 8 -33.35 -17.31 -21.19
C ALA A 8 -33.00 -16.85 -19.76
N PHE A 9 -31.98 -16.02 -19.58
CA PHE A 9 -31.60 -15.49 -18.27
C PHE A 9 -32.22 -14.12 -18.03
N SER A 10 -32.77 -13.90 -16.83
CA SER A 10 -33.23 -12.58 -16.40
C SER A 10 -32.09 -11.56 -16.51
N PRO A 11 -32.39 -10.27 -16.76
CA PRO A 11 -31.35 -9.24 -16.90
C PRO A 11 -30.44 -9.15 -15.66
N GLU A 12 -30.96 -9.46 -14.47
CA GLU A 12 -30.20 -9.54 -13.22
C GLU A 12 -29.16 -10.67 -13.24
N VAL A 13 -29.50 -11.85 -13.77
CA VAL A 13 -28.60 -13.00 -13.83
C VAL A 13 -27.50 -12.77 -14.88
N ILE A 14 -27.82 -12.12 -15.99
CA ILE A 14 -26.82 -11.70 -16.99
C ILE A 14 -25.86 -10.68 -16.37
N ALA A 15 -26.37 -9.74 -15.56
CA ALA A 15 -25.54 -8.77 -14.84
C ALA A 15 -24.63 -9.43 -13.79
N GLU A 16 -25.12 -10.42 -13.04
CA GLU A 16 -24.32 -11.20 -12.10
C GLU A 16 -23.27 -12.06 -12.79
N LEU A 17 -23.61 -12.74 -13.90
CA LEU A 17 -22.65 -13.53 -14.69
C LEU A 17 -21.60 -12.65 -15.40
N ALA A 18 -21.94 -11.39 -15.69
CA ALA A 18 -21.01 -10.40 -16.22
C ALA A 18 -20.07 -9.82 -15.14
N ARG A 19 -20.34 -10.04 -13.85
CA ARG A 19 -19.39 -9.65 -12.80
C ARG A 19 -18.11 -10.48 -12.94
N PRO A 20 -16.93 -9.85 -12.97
CA PRO A 20 -15.68 -10.59 -13.01
C PRO A 20 -15.60 -11.50 -11.78
N TYR A 21 -15.31 -12.78 -12.00
CA TYR A 21 -15.10 -13.74 -10.92
C TYR A 21 -13.90 -13.28 -10.07
N VAL A 22 -14.16 -12.90 -8.82
CA VAL A 22 -13.12 -12.54 -7.86
C VAL A 22 -12.71 -13.80 -7.12
N ARG A 23 -11.46 -14.23 -7.30
CA ARG A 23 -10.90 -15.34 -6.51
C ARG A 23 -10.77 -14.87 -5.06
N PHE A 24 -11.71 -15.32 -4.23
CA PHE A 24 -11.72 -15.04 -2.80
C PHE A 24 -10.90 -16.11 -2.07
N ASP A 25 -9.82 -15.71 -1.41
CA ASP A 25 -9.10 -16.58 -0.47
C ASP A 25 -9.66 -16.32 0.94
N PRO A 26 -10.24 -17.35 1.62
CA PRO A 26 -10.87 -17.21 2.93
C PRO A 26 -9.91 -16.76 4.05
N ARG A 27 -8.60 -16.76 3.80
CA ARG A 27 -7.57 -16.32 4.74
C ARG A 27 -7.20 -14.84 4.58
N THR A 28 -7.76 -14.17 3.57
CA THR A 28 -7.47 -12.77 3.27
C THR A 28 -8.25 -11.85 4.19
N ALA A 29 -7.61 -10.75 4.62
CA ALA A 29 -8.24 -9.68 5.36
C ALA A 29 -9.49 -9.15 4.63
N GLN A 30 -10.59 -9.06 5.36
CA GLN A 30 -11.85 -8.54 4.84
C GLN A 30 -12.04 -7.07 5.19
N LEU A 31 -12.52 -6.33 4.19
CA LEU A 31 -12.99 -4.97 4.36
C LEU A 31 -14.47 -5.04 4.76
N SER A 32 -14.84 -4.37 5.84
CA SER A 32 -16.24 -4.21 6.23
C SER A 32 -16.62 -2.73 6.09
N PRO A 33 -17.69 -2.38 5.36
CA PRO A 33 -18.12 -0.99 5.24
C PRO A 33 -18.73 -0.45 6.54
N ASP A 34 -19.19 -1.32 7.43
CA ASP A 34 -19.93 -0.96 8.65
C ASP A 34 -19.01 -0.74 9.86
N VAL A 35 -17.75 -1.14 9.76
CA VAL A 35 -16.77 -1.08 10.84
C VAL A 35 -15.66 -0.12 10.43
N GLU A 36 -15.22 0.74 11.35
CA GLU A 36 -14.07 1.59 11.12
C GLU A 36 -12.77 0.78 11.34
N PRO A 37 -11.78 0.88 10.44
CA PRO A 37 -10.50 0.24 10.63
C PRO A 37 -9.71 0.95 11.72
N ARG A 38 -9.01 0.17 12.54
CA ARG A 38 -8.17 0.69 13.64
C ARG A 38 -6.86 -0.06 13.71
N TRP A 39 -5.89 0.52 14.41
CA TRP A 39 -4.62 -0.14 14.68
C TRP A 39 -4.76 -1.08 15.88
N TYR A 40 -4.07 -2.20 15.82
CA TYR A 40 -3.98 -3.17 16.90
C TYR A 40 -2.54 -3.56 17.12
N ALA A 41 -2.14 -3.67 18.39
CA ALA A 41 -0.87 -4.27 18.75
C ALA A 41 -1.02 -5.79 18.79
N VAL A 42 -0.21 -6.48 18.00
CA VAL A 42 -0.19 -7.94 17.93
C VAL A 42 1.14 -8.46 18.46
N GLU A 43 1.09 -9.35 19.43
CA GLU A 43 2.25 -10.04 19.96
C GLU A 43 2.64 -11.21 19.06
N ILE A 44 3.92 -11.29 18.72
CA ILE A 44 4.47 -12.27 17.80
C ILE A 44 5.66 -13.03 18.42
N SER A 45 5.78 -14.30 18.11
CA SER A 45 6.88 -15.16 18.59
C SER A 45 8.10 -15.14 17.66
N SER A 46 7.93 -14.80 16.37
CA SER A 46 9.01 -14.70 15.37
C SER A 46 8.71 -13.59 14.37
N ARG A 47 9.74 -13.01 13.74
CA ARG A 47 9.59 -12.02 12.66
C ARG A 47 9.04 -12.62 11.36
N ASP A 48 9.10 -13.93 11.19
CA ASP A 48 8.53 -14.60 10.00
C ASP A 48 7.01 -14.37 9.87
N VAL A 49 6.36 -14.01 10.98
CA VAL A 49 4.94 -13.66 11.05
C VAL A 49 4.63 -12.43 10.20
N GLU A 50 5.56 -11.48 10.07
CA GLU A 50 5.39 -10.27 9.25
C GLU A 50 5.06 -10.64 7.80
N ALA A 51 5.82 -11.59 7.23
CA ALA A 51 5.61 -12.07 5.86
C ALA A 51 4.28 -12.82 5.72
N GLU A 52 3.87 -13.61 6.72
CA GLU A 52 2.59 -14.32 6.70
C GLU A 52 1.38 -13.37 6.79
N LEU A 53 1.48 -12.31 7.60
CA LEU A 53 0.45 -11.28 7.68
C LEU A 53 0.33 -10.50 6.36
N ILE A 54 1.46 -10.18 5.71
CA ILE A 54 1.49 -9.55 4.39
C ILE A 54 0.83 -10.45 3.33
N LYS A 55 1.14 -11.76 3.31
CA LYS A 55 0.51 -12.72 2.38
C LYS A 55 -1.02 -12.74 2.52
N ARG A 56 -1.53 -12.56 3.73
CA ARG A 56 -2.96 -12.47 4.05
C ARG A 56 -3.57 -11.07 3.80
N ARG A 57 -2.77 -10.13 3.28
CA ARG A 57 -3.15 -8.75 2.95
C ARG A 57 -3.55 -7.90 4.15
N PHE A 58 -3.00 -8.18 5.33
CA PHE A 58 -3.13 -7.25 6.45
C PHE A 58 -2.21 -6.04 6.24
N GLY A 59 -2.71 -4.85 6.58
CA GLY A 59 -1.86 -3.68 6.67
C GLY A 59 -1.00 -3.79 7.92
N ILE A 60 0.32 -3.86 7.78
CA ILE A 60 1.24 -3.95 8.93
C ILE A 60 2.16 -2.74 9.00
N TYR A 61 2.55 -2.40 10.22
CA TYR A 61 3.54 -1.38 10.52
C TYR A 61 4.50 -1.92 11.59
N VAL A 62 5.78 -1.97 11.25
CA VAL A 62 6.87 -2.39 12.13
C VAL A 62 7.87 -1.25 12.17
N PRO A 63 7.90 -0.44 13.24
CA PRO A 63 8.84 0.67 13.35
C PRO A 63 10.26 0.13 13.57
N GLU A 64 11.25 0.70 12.87
CA GLU A 64 12.65 0.29 12.97
C GLU A 64 13.56 1.44 13.41
N CYS A 65 14.59 1.14 14.20
CA CYS A 65 15.66 2.06 14.56
C CYS A 65 17.02 1.57 14.03
N ASP A 66 17.94 2.52 13.84
CA ASP A 66 19.32 2.22 13.44
C ASP A 66 20.19 2.00 14.69
N GLU A 67 20.80 0.82 14.78
CA GLU A 67 21.73 0.44 15.83
C GLU A 67 23.13 0.29 15.24
N THR A 68 24.14 0.94 15.86
CA THR A 68 25.54 0.73 15.49
C THR A 68 26.18 -0.34 16.37
N ILE A 69 26.52 -1.46 15.76
CA ILE A 69 27.14 -2.60 16.44
C ILE A 69 28.60 -2.71 15.98
N VAL A 70 29.54 -2.96 16.89
CA VAL A 70 30.92 -3.27 16.52
C VAL A 70 31.06 -4.77 16.34
N SER A 71 31.20 -5.23 15.10
CA SER A 71 31.42 -6.64 14.79
C SER A 71 32.75 -6.81 14.07
N ARG A 72 33.60 -7.71 14.58
CA ARG A 72 34.94 -7.98 14.03
C ARG A 72 35.79 -6.71 13.86
N GLY A 73 35.71 -5.79 14.82
CA GLY A 73 36.45 -4.53 14.82
C GLY A 73 35.93 -3.46 13.85
N ARG A 74 34.83 -3.70 13.13
CA ARG A 74 34.18 -2.73 12.25
C ARG A 74 32.86 -2.26 12.85
N LYS A 75 32.57 -0.98 12.74
CA LYS A 75 31.25 -0.42 13.02
C LYS A 75 30.32 -0.82 11.87
N ILE A 76 29.22 -1.49 12.20
CA ILE A 76 28.17 -1.89 11.28
C ILE A 76 26.88 -1.24 11.78
N GLU A 77 26.25 -0.45 10.92
CA GLU A 77 24.90 0.05 11.16
C GLU A 77 23.90 -1.02 10.73
N ARG A 78 22.98 -1.37 11.62
CA ARG A 78 21.95 -2.38 11.39
C ARG A 78 20.59 -1.81 11.80
N ARG A 79 19.56 -2.21 11.06
CA ARG A 79 18.15 -1.95 11.41
C ARG A 79 17.63 -3.01 12.38
N VAL A 80 16.98 -2.55 13.44
CA VAL A 80 16.37 -3.39 14.47
C VAL A 80 14.97 -2.84 14.76
N PRO A 81 13.95 -3.70 14.96
CA PRO A 81 12.62 -3.23 15.33
C PRO A 81 12.65 -2.50 16.66
N MET A 82 11.95 -1.36 16.76
CA MET A 82 11.84 -0.59 18.00
C MET A 82 11.09 -1.36 19.09
N PHE A 83 10.11 -2.18 18.70
CA PHE A 83 9.30 -3.01 19.60
C PHE A 83 9.48 -4.49 19.24
N VAL A 84 10.47 -5.13 19.86
CA VAL A 84 10.74 -6.56 19.65
C VAL A 84 9.56 -7.39 20.16
N GLY A 85 9.08 -8.32 19.34
CA GLY A 85 7.94 -9.20 19.68
C GLY A 85 6.57 -8.59 19.39
N TYR A 86 6.50 -7.41 18.76
CA TYR A 86 5.24 -6.76 18.43
C TYR A 86 5.19 -6.30 16.98
N VAL A 87 3.99 -6.37 16.40
CA VAL A 87 3.66 -5.81 15.09
C VAL A 87 2.37 -5.03 15.23
N PHE A 88 2.32 -3.83 14.64
CA PHE A 88 1.09 -3.06 14.56
C PHE A 88 0.33 -3.46 13.30
N VAL A 89 -0.93 -3.84 13.45
CA VAL A 89 -1.78 -4.29 12.35
C VAL A 89 -2.96 -3.35 12.21
N PHE A 90 -3.20 -2.87 11.00
CA PHE A 90 -4.38 -2.08 10.64
C PHE A 90 -5.46 -3.01 10.11
N LEU A 91 -6.59 -3.08 10.83
CA LEU A 91 -7.67 -3.99 10.46
C LEU A 91 -9.05 -3.48 10.86
N TRP A 92 -10.07 -4.01 10.19
CA TRP A 92 -11.47 -3.92 10.57
C TRP A 92 -11.76 -4.97 11.65
N ALA A 93 -12.26 -4.53 12.80
CA ALA A 93 -12.51 -5.36 13.98
C ALA A 93 -13.73 -6.30 13.81
N THR A 94 -13.64 -7.21 12.83
CA THR A 94 -14.64 -8.26 12.59
C THR A 94 -14.13 -9.58 13.17
N ASP A 95 -15.06 -10.44 13.62
CA ASP A 95 -14.71 -11.76 14.15
C ASP A 95 -13.87 -12.58 13.17
N GLN A 96 -14.13 -12.45 11.88
CA GLN A 96 -13.40 -13.16 10.84
C GLN A 96 -11.94 -12.66 10.72
N ASN A 97 -11.72 -11.34 10.69
CA ASN A 97 -10.36 -10.79 10.67
C ASN A 97 -9.60 -11.14 11.95
N TRP A 98 -10.29 -11.11 13.10
CA TRP A 98 -9.72 -11.50 14.38
C TRP A 98 -9.25 -12.96 14.37
N GLN A 99 -10.12 -13.88 13.92
CA GLN A 99 -9.79 -15.30 13.79
C GLN A 99 -8.63 -15.52 12.80
N GLN A 100 -8.60 -14.80 11.69
CA GLN A 100 -7.52 -14.91 10.71
C GLN A 100 -6.16 -14.48 11.28
N ILE A 101 -6.11 -13.42 12.08
CA ILE A 101 -4.88 -12.96 12.73
C ILE A 101 -4.40 -14.01 13.73
N VAL A 102 -5.29 -14.45 14.63
CA VAL A 102 -4.95 -15.46 15.65
C VAL A 102 -4.56 -16.80 15.01
N ALA A 103 -5.16 -17.16 13.88
CA ALA A 103 -4.80 -18.36 13.12
C ALA A 103 -3.51 -18.20 12.29
N THR A 104 -2.80 -17.08 12.39
CA THR A 104 -1.50 -16.89 11.73
C THR A 104 -0.41 -17.56 12.57
N PRO A 105 0.35 -18.52 12.01
CA PRO A 105 1.41 -19.19 12.76
C PRO A 105 2.41 -18.18 13.32
N GLY A 106 2.66 -18.25 14.63
CA GLY A 106 3.58 -17.35 15.34
C GLY A 106 2.94 -16.08 15.90
N VAL A 107 1.65 -15.83 15.66
CA VAL A 107 0.89 -14.85 16.46
C VAL A 107 0.57 -15.47 17.81
N VAL A 108 0.90 -14.74 18.88
CA VAL A 108 0.60 -15.14 20.27
C VAL A 108 -0.78 -14.62 20.68
N GLY A 109 -1.06 -13.35 20.35
CA GLY A 109 -2.32 -12.71 20.71
C GLY A 109 -2.41 -11.27 20.25
N ILE A 110 -3.59 -10.69 20.40
CA ILE A 110 -3.85 -9.27 20.14
C ILE A 110 -3.95 -8.59 21.51
N LEU A 111 -3.10 -7.60 21.77
CA LEU A 111 -3.06 -6.89 23.05
C LEU A 111 -4.19 -5.88 23.20
N GLY A 112 -4.49 -5.14 22.14
CA GLY A 112 -5.48 -4.08 22.19
C GLY A 112 -5.43 -3.14 20.98
N GLU A 113 -6.41 -2.25 20.96
CA GLU A 113 -6.54 -1.18 19.97
C GLU A 113 -5.56 -0.03 20.27
N LEU A 114 -5.05 0.59 19.22
CA LEU A 114 -4.26 1.80 19.25
C LEU A 114 -4.94 2.88 18.40
N THR A 115 -4.84 4.11 18.87
CA THR A 115 -5.30 5.29 18.14
C THR A 115 -4.30 5.72 17.08
N ASP A 116 -4.77 6.39 16.02
CA ASP A 116 -3.88 6.94 15.00
C ASP A 116 -2.85 7.91 15.59
N ASP A 117 -3.23 8.69 16.61
CA ASP A 117 -2.33 9.61 17.33
C ASP A 117 -1.17 8.88 18.02
N GLU A 118 -1.39 7.68 18.55
CA GLU A 118 -0.33 6.87 19.17
C GLU A 118 0.63 6.34 18.13
N ILE A 119 0.12 5.85 17.00
CA ILE A 119 0.93 5.40 15.87
C ILE A 119 1.73 6.56 15.28
N ASP A 120 1.12 7.74 15.18
CA ASP A 120 1.79 8.94 14.65
C ASP A 120 2.91 9.44 15.57
N ARG A 121 2.81 9.25 16.89
CA ARG A 121 3.93 9.50 17.81
C ARG A 121 5.10 8.56 17.55
N VAL A 122 4.82 7.28 17.30
CA VAL A 122 5.85 6.29 16.93
C VAL A 122 6.50 6.67 15.60
N ARG A 123 5.70 6.96 14.57
CA ARG A 123 6.19 7.43 13.27
C ARG A 123 7.02 8.69 13.37
N ARG A 124 6.61 9.66 14.21
CA ARG A 124 7.37 10.89 14.44
C ARG A 124 8.75 10.60 15.04
N ARG A 125 8.83 9.66 15.97
CA ARG A 125 10.10 9.23 16.56
C ARG A 125 10.98 8.55 15.52
N GLU A 126 10.43 7.60 14.77
CA GLU A 126 11.13 6.93 13.66
C GLU A 126 11.65 7.94 12.63
N ASN A 127 10.82 8.89 12.20
CA ASN A 127 11.21 9.94 11.26
C ASN A 127 12.26 10.92 11.82
N THR A 128 12.36 11.06 13.14
CA THR A 128 13.40 11.89 13.77
C THR A 128 14.76 11.21 13.66
N GLU A 129 14.79 9.90 13.87
CA GLU A 129 15.99 9.08 13.69
C GLU A 129 16.31 8.89 12.20
N ARG A 130 15.29 8.94 11.34
CA ARG A 130 15.39 8.72 9.89
C ARG A 130 14.61 9.78 9.10
N PRO A 131 15.16 10.98 8.91
CA PRO A 131 14.48 12.00 8.13
C PRO A 131 14.31 11.50 6.70
N ILE A 132 13.07 11.46 6.23
CA ILE A 132 12.76 11.16 4.83
C ILE A 132 13.41 12.24 3.99
N ALA A 133 14.39 11.88 3.16
CA ALA A 133 14.99 12.79 2.20
C ALA A 133 13.93 13.14 1.14
N LEU A 134 13.34 14.33 1.27
CA LEU A 134 12.42 14.86 0.26
C LEU A 134 13.22 15.08 -1.03
N GLN A 135 13.07 14.17 -2.00
CA GLN A 135 13.62 14.35 -3.32
C GLN A 135 12.73 15.32 -4.09
N SER A 136 13.18 16.56 -4.27
CA SER A 136 12.55 17.49 -5.20
C SER A 136 12.84 17.02 -6.63
N PHE A 137 11.86 16.43 -7.28
CA PHE A 137 11.96 16.19 -8.71
C PHE A 137 11.66 17.51 -9.43
N PRO A 138 12.57 18.03 -10.28
CA PRO A 138 12.21 19.16 -11.12
C PRO A 138 11.06 18.69 -12.02
N VAL A 139 9.88 19.29 -11.86
CA VAL A 139 8.76 19.07 -12.76
C VAL A 139 9.23 19.48 -14.15
N GLN A 140 9.60 18.49 -14.98
CA GLN A 140 9.81 18.72 -16.40
C GLN A 140 8.46 19.10 -16.97
N ARG A 141 8.19 20.42 -17.01
CA ARG A 141 7.11 20.97 -17.81
C ARG A 141 7.40 20.54 -19.23
N VAL A 142 6.71 19.49 -19.69
CA VAL A 142 6.75 19.08 -21.09
C VAL A 142 6.35 20.32 -21.87
N ALA A 143 7.30 20.92 -22.58
CA ALA A 143 7.03 22.07 -23.42
C ALA A 143 5.89 21.66 -24.35
N PRO A 144 4.79 22.43 -24.44
CA PRO A 144 3.69 22.07 -25.32
C PRO A 144 4.28 21.90 -26.72
N ALA A 145 4.21 20.67 -27.25
CA ALA A 145 4.73 20.33 -28.56
C ALA A 145 4.26 21.39 -29.55
N GLY A 146 5.22 22.08 -30.18
CA GLY A 146 4.97 23.31 -30.93
C GLY A 146 3.87 23.11 -31.98
N LYS A 147 2.66 23.56 -31.68
CA LYS A 147 1.58 23.63 -32.67
C LYS A 147 1.98 24.71 -33.68
N LYS A 148 2.17 24.30 -34.92
CA LYS A 148 2.30 25.21 -36.07
C LYS A 148 1.15 26.23 -36.01
N LYS A 149 1.52 27.49 -36.24
CA LYS A 149 0.69 28.69 -36.15
C LYS A 149 -0.67 28.49 -36.85
N GLN A 150 -1.77 28.53 -36.09
CA GLN A 150 -3.03 29.05 -36.60
C GLN A 150 -3.54 30.14 -35.65
N ARG A 151 -3.76 31.31 -36.25
CA ARG A 151 -4.24 32.54 -35.62
C ARG A 151 -5.63 32.30 -35.04
N TYR A 152 -5.80 32.56 -33.75
CA TYR A 152 -7.01 33.25 -33.28
C TYR A 152 -6.69 34.18 -32.11
N ARG A 153 -6.87 35.47 -32.36
CA ARG A 153 -6.89 36.51 -31.32
C ARG A 153 -8.26 36.42 -30.62
N ARG A 154 -8.29 36.32 -29.29
CA ARG A 154 -8.86 37.34 -28.37
C ARG A 154 -9.08 36.80 -26.94
N ARG A 155 -8.65 37.66 -25.99
CA ARG A 155 -9.01 37.77 -24.57
C ARG A 155 -8.62 36.61 -23.64
N LYS A 156 -7.43 36.74 -23.04
CA LYS A 156 -7.10 36.10 -21.75
C LYS A 156 -7.94 36.77 -20.67
N LYS A 157 -8.82 36.03 -20.00
CA LYS A 157 -9.21 36.33 -18.62
C LYS A 157 -8.04 35.87 -17.73
N PRO A 158 -7.68 36.58 -16.65
CA PRO A 158 -6.70 36.08 -15.70
C PRO A 158 -7.29 34.84 -15.02
N ILE A 159 -6.69 33.67 -15.27
CA ILE A 159 -6.90 32.52 -14.41
C ILE A 159 -5.95 32.74 -13.24
N THR A 160 -6.48 33.21 -12.12
CA THR A 160 -5.81 33.09 -10.83
C THR A 160 -5.81 31.60 -10.50
N ILE A 161 -4.71 30.92 -10.79
CA ILE A 161 -4.47 29.55 -10.32
C ILE A 161 -3.99 29.70 -8.89
N MET A 162 -4.84 29.28 -7.96
CA MET A 162 -4.51 29.17 -6.54
C MET A 162 -3.36 28.17 -6.39
N VAL A 163 -2.47 28.53 -5.47
CA VAL A 163 -1.23 27.90 -5.04
C VAL A 163 -1.27 26.36 -5.02
N GLU A 164 -0.36 25.78 -5.80
CA GLU A 164 0.48 24.60 -5.54
C GLU A 164 -0.16 23.37 -4.88
N ASP A 165 -0.82 22.53 -5.69
CA ASP A 165 -0.83 21.08 -5.44
C ASP A 165 0.50 20.50 -5.97
N GLU A 166 1.57 20.67 -5.18
CA GLU A 166 2.76 19.84 -5.33
C GLU A 166 2.33 18.39 -5.06
N ILE A 167 2.33 17.54 -6.10
CA ILE A 167 2.12 16.11 -5.91
C ILE A 167 3.36 15.58 -5.22
N VAL A 168 3.30 15.51 -3.89
CA VAL A 168 4.35 14.94 -3.04
C VAL A 168 4.31 13.42 -3.21
N CYS A 169 5.21 12.90 -4.04
CA CYS A 169 5.46 11.45 -4.08
C CYS A 169 6.25 11.06 -2.83
N VAL A 170 5.55 10.65 -1.77
CA VAL A 170 6.17 10.00 -0.61
C VAL A 170 6.49 8.55 -1.00
N ARG A 171 7.75 8.13 -0.87
CA ARG A 171 8.10 6.70 -0.94
C ARG A 171 8.00 6.10 0.47
N PRO A 172 7.01 5.24 0.77
CA PRO A 172 7.04 4.45 1.99
C PRO A 172 8.06 3.32 1.81
N TRP A 173 9.14 3.35 2.60
CA TRP A 173 10.24 2.36 2.54
C TRP A 173 9.97 1.10 3.41
N SER A 174 8.71 0.70 3.52
CA SER A 174 8.28 -0.51 4.25
C SER A 174 8.34 -1.71 3.29
N ALA A 175 8.35 -2.95 3.82
CA ALA A 175 8.32 -4.26 3.14
C ALA A 175 7.27 -4.40 1.99
N PHE A 176 6.43 -3.40 1.81
CA PHE A 176 5.63 -3.13 0.62
C PHE A 176 6.45 -2.92 -0.66
N GLU A 177 7.67 -2.38 -0.63
CA GLU A 177 8.51 -2.23 -1.85
C GLU A 177 8.98 -3.60 -2.39
N ASP A 178 9.43 -4.52 -1.54
CA ASP A 178 9.77 -5.89 -1.99
C ASP A 178 8.54 -6.59 -2.57
N ALA A 179 7.36 -6.40 -1.97
CA ALA A 179 6.10 -6.94 -2.47
C ALA A 179 5.64 -6.26 -3.78
N ILE A 180 5.85 -4.95 -3.95
CA ILE A 180 5.54 -4.20 -5.18
C ILE A 180 6.51 -4.55 -6.29
N GLU A 181 7.82 -4.63 -6.04
CA GLU A 181 8.80 -5.05 -7.04
C GLU A 181 8.51 -6.48 -7.51
N THR A 182 8.08 -7.36 -6.61
CA THR A 182 7.60 -8.70 -6.97
C THR A 182 6.27 -8.64 -7.75
N LEU A 183 5.39 -7.66 -7.49
CA LEU A 183 4.12 -7.48 -8.21
C LEU A 183 4.28 -6.85 -9.61
N ASP A 184 5.20 -5.91 -9.76
CA ASP A 184 5.43 -5.12 -10.98
C ASP A 184 6.43 -5.80 -11.94
N SER A 185 7.20 -6.78 -11.47
CA SER A 185 8.17 -7.51 -12.30
C SER A 185 7.56 -8.55 -13.25
N GLU A 186 6.35 -9.07 -12.97
CA GLU A 186 5.83 -10.22 -13.73
C GLU A 186 4.59 -9.94 -14.61
N GLY A 187 3.79 -8.90 -14.36
CA GLY A 187 2.47 -8.75 -15.02
C GLY A 187 2.22 -7.46 -15.79
N ARG A 188 2.53 -6.30 -15.21
CA ARG A 188 2.07 -4.99 -15.74
C ARG A 188 2.90 -4.47 -16.91
N THR A 189 4.20 -4.68 -16.88
CA THR A 189 5.13 -4.25 -17.95
C THR A 189 4.89 -5.03 -19.25
N GLN A 190 4.46 -6.29 -19.16
CA GLN A 190 4.13 -7.10 -20.33
C GLN A 190 2.80 -6.65 -20.96
N ALA A 191 1.76 -6.43 -20.15
CA ALA A 191 0.46 -5.96 -20.64
C ALA A 191 0.53 -4.56 -21.29
N LEU A 192 1.36 -3.66 -20.76
CA LEU A 192 1.60 -2.35 -21.39
C LEU A 192 2.43 -2.45 -22.69
N ARG A 193 3.41 -3.36 -22.74
CA ARG A 193 4.17 -3.62 -23.98
C ARG A 193 3.28 -4.20 -25.08
N ASP A 194 2.40 -5.13 -24.74
CA ASP A 194 1.48 -5.74 -25.70
C ASP A 194 0.46 -4.73 -26.23
N TYR A 195 -0.02 -3.81 -25.40
CA TYR A 195 -0.95 -2.74 -25.81
C TYR A 195 -0.28 -1.65 -26.68
N ILE A 196 1.02 -1.41 -26.51
CA ILE A 196 1.77 -0.44 -27.33
C ILE A 196 2.20 -1.04 -28.68
N LEU A 197 2.31 -2.37 -28.77
CA LEU A 197 2.72 -3.09 -29.98
C LEU A 197 1.56 -3.60 -30.83
N SER A 198 0.30 -3.53 -30.34
CA SER A 198 -0.93 -3.82 -31.09
C SER A 198 -1.54 -2.58 -31.73
#